data_AF-A0A8T7GZK9-F1
#
_entry.id   AF-A0A8T7GZK9-F1
#
_cell.length_a   1.000
_cell.length_b   1.000
_cell.length_c   1.000
_cell.angle_alpha   90.00
_cell.angle_beta   90.00
_cell.angle_gamma   90.00
#
_symmetry.space_group_name_H-M   'P 1'
#
loop_
_entity.id
_entity.type
_entity.pdbx_description
1 polymer ?
#
loop_
_entity_poly.entity_id
_entity_poly.type
_entity_poly.pdbx_seq_one_letter_code
_entity_poly.pdbx_strand_id
1 'polypeptide(L)'
;MPGEEDYEGLEERIEAIEELLSRVLERLERIEEMLRAAGGEEALIAARLALAFSMPALNAIEAARRIVAATRGSRLDPISRSIVEALAECRPMSISEITRRVKALRGSASRTTVRSRIRRLVEEGVVVRVDEGRRPLYTLSTCRERGGP
;
A
#
# COMPACT_ATOMS: atom_id res chain seq x y z
N MET A 1 -14.83 -28.33 -13.42
CA MET A 1 -13.47 -27.74 -13.53
C MET A 1 -13.60 -26.29 -13.11
N PRO A 2 -13.06 -25.86 -11.96
CA PRO A 2 -13.35 -24.55 -11.37
C PRO A 2 -12.22 -23.53 -11.63
N GLY A 3 -11.65 -23.54 -12.84
CA GLY A 3 -10.50 -22.70 -13.20
C GLY A 3 -10.81 -21.63 -14.25
N GLU A 4 -11.71 -21.88 -15.21
CA GLU A 4 -11.91 -20.99 -16.36
C GLU A 4 -12.65 -19.69 -15.99
N GLU A 5 -13.63 -19.72 -15.09
CA GLU A 5 -14.39 -18.52 -14.66
C GLU A 5 -13.53 -17.49 -13.90
N ASP A 6 -12.45 -17.91 -13.23
CA ASP A 6 -11.57 -17.01 -12.45
C ASP A 6 -10.57 -16.27 -13.35
N TYR A 7 -10.19 -16.86 -14.50
CA TYR A 7 -9.34 -16.20 -15.50
C TYR A 7 -10.13 -15.21 -16.36
N GLU A 8 -11.38 -15.53 -16.69
CA GLU A 8 -12.25 -14.66 -17.50
C GLU A 8 -12.59 -13.35 -16.75
N GLY A 9 -12.89 -13.43 -15.45
CA GLY A 9 -13.10 -12.23 -14.62
C GLY A 9 -11.82 -11.42 -14.33
N LEU A 10 -10.64 -12.04 -14.47
CA LEU A 10 -9.35 -11.35 -14.39
C LEU A 10 -9.03 -10.62 -15.69
N GLU A 11 -9.30 -11.24 -16.85
CA GLU A 11 -9.14 -10.62 -18.17
C GLU A 11 -10.06 -9.40 -18.33
N GLU A 12 -11.34 -9.51 -17.98
CA GLU A 12 -12.26 -8.35 -18.02
C GLU A 12 -11.79 -7.18 -17.13
N ARG A 13 -11.19 -7.49 -15.97
CA ARG A 13 -10.62 -6.47 -15.09
C ARG A 13 -9.37 -5.84 -15.66
N ILE A 14 -8.53 -6.61 -16.35
CA ILE A 14 -7.34 -6.11 -17.02
C ILE A 14 -7.75 -5.21 -18.19
N GLU A 15 -8.70 -5.62 -19.02
CA GLU A 15 -9.23 -4.80 -20.12
C GLU A 15 -9.84 -3.49 -19.60
N ALA A 16 -10.62 -3.55 -18.51
CA ALA A 16 -11.18 -2.35 -17.90
C ALA A 16 -10.09 -1.41 -17.33
N ILE A 17 -8.99 -1.96 -16.82
CA ILE A 17 -7.83 -1.18 -16.36
C ILE A 17 -7.09 -0.57 -17.55
N GLU A 18 -6.89 -1.31 -18.63
CA GLU A 18 -6.26 -0.81 -19.86
C GLU A 18 -7.07 0.33 -20.48
N GLU A 19 -8.40 0.21 -20.54
CA GLU A 19 -9.26 1.30 -21.01
C GLU A 19 -9.18 2.54 -20.10
N LEU A 20 -9.15 2.34 -18.78
CA LEU A 20 -9.02 3.45 -17.84
C LEU A 20 -7.65 4.12 -17.97
N LEU A 21 -6.58 3.35 -18.15
CA LEU A 21 -5.24 3.86 -18.38
C LEU A 21 -5.15 4.65 -19.68
N SER A 22 -5.68 4.12 -20.78
CA SER A 22 -5.74 4.83 -22.08
C SER A 22 -6.48 6.16 -21.95
N ARG A 23 -7.64 6.18 -21.27
CA ARG A 23 -8.40 7.42 -21.03
C ARG A 23 -7.65 8.42 -20.15
N VAL A 24 -6.89 7.95 -19.16
CA VAL A 24 -6.04 8.79 -18.31
C VAL A 24 -4.88 9.37 -19.11
N LEU A 25 -4.20 8.56 -19.93
CA LEU A 25 -3.09 8.98 -20.77
C LEU A 25 -3.51 10.05 -21.77
N GLU A 26 -4.62 9.85 -22.50
CA GLU A 26 -5.14 10.87 -23.41
C GLU A 26 -5.49 12.18 -22.69
N ARG A 27 -6.04 12.08 -21.48
CA ARG A 27 -6.39 13.27 -20.71
C ARG A 27 -5.15 14.00 -20.20
N LEU A 28 -4.07 13.28 -19.89
CA LEU A 28 -2.77 13.86 -19.57
C LEU A 28 -2.13 14.51 -20.80
N GLU A 29 -2.17 13.88 -21.97
CA GLU A 29 -1.67 14.47 -23.22
C GLU A 29 -2.39 15.77 -23.55
N ARG A 30 -3.73 15.81 -23.45
CA ARG A 30 -4.50 17.05 -23.63
C ARG A 30 -4.10 18.14 -22.64
N ILE A 31 -3.85 17.77 -21.38
CA ILE A 31 -3.37 18.73 -20.36
C ILE A 31 -1.96 19.20 -20.70
N GLU A 32 -1.06 18.32 -21.15
CA GLU A 32 0.28 18.68 -21.58
C GLU A 32 0.24 19.62 -22.80
N GLU A 33 -0.61 19.36 -23.79
CA GLU A 33 -0.80 20.22 -24.96
C GLU A 33 -1.35 21.59 -24.57
N MET A 34 -2.36 21.64 -23.68
CA MET A 34 -2.90 22.88 -23.15
C MET A 34 -1.85 23.67 -22.36
N LEU A 35 -1.01 23.00 -21.57
CA LEU A 35 0.08 23.64 -20.82
C LEU A 35 1.20 24.13 -21.73
N ARG A 36 1.58 23.36 -22.76
CA ARG A 36 2.54 23.79 -23.79
C ARG A 36 2.01 25.02 -24.53
N ALA A 37 0.73 25.02 -24.90
CA ALA A 37 0.07 26.14 -25.55
C ALA A 37 -0.07 27.38 -24.64
N ALA A 38 -0.18 27.19 -23.32
CA ALA A 38 -0.34 28.26 -22.36
C ALA A 38 0.98 28.83 -21.78
N GLY A 39 2.10 28.10 -21.82
CA GLY A 39 3.30 28.53 -21.08
C GLY A 39 4.64 27.87 -21.41
N GLY A 40 4.81 27.23 -22.57
CA GLY A 40 6.12 26.68 -22.97
C GLY A 40 6.56 25.42 -22.20
N GLU A 41 7.81 25.00 -22.41
CA GLU A 41 8.40 23.79 -21.80
C GLU A 41 8.51 23.92 -20.27
N GLU A 42 8.61 25.16 -19.79
CA GLU A 42 8.67 25.54 -18.38
C GLU A 42 7.37 25.22 -17.63
N ALA A 43 6.21 25.43 -18.26
CA ALA A 43 4.92 25.07 -17.67
C ALA A 43 4.76 23.55 -17.50
N LEU A 44 5.28 22.78 -18.46
CA LEU A 44 5.27 21.32 -18.39
C LEU A 44 6.21 20.80 -17.29
N ILE A 45 7.40 21.40 -17.15
CA ILE A 45 8.33 21.08 -16.07
C ILE A 45 7.69 21.43 -14.71
N ALA A 46 7.06 22.60 -14.59
CA ALA A 46 6.37 23.01 -13.37
C ALA A 46 5.24 22.03 -13.00
N ALA A 47 4.45 21.57 -13.97
CA ALA A 47 3.40 20.57 -13.75
C ALA A 47 3.97 19.21 -13.32
N ARG A 48 5.06 18.74 -13.95
CA ARG A 48 5.74 17.50 -13.55
C ARG A 48 6.30 17.58 -12.13
N LEU A 49 6.91 18.70 -11.77
CA LEU A 49 7.39 18.93 -10.41
C LEU A 49 6.23 18.94 -9.42
N ALA A 50 5.14 19.65 -9.72
CA ALA A 50 3.95 19.69 -8.86
C ALA A 50 3.37 18.29 -8.60
N LEU A 51 3.29 17.44 -9.64
CA LEU A 51 2.86 16.05 -9.50
C LEU A 51 3.86 15.23 -8.65
N ALA A 52 5.16 15.33 -8.94
CA ALA A 52 6.19 14.62 -8.19
C ALA A 52 6.18 14.97 -6.69
N PHE A 53 5.94 16.24 -6.34
CA PHE A 53 5.80 16.67 -4.95
C PHE A 53 4.46 16.28 -4.32
N SER A 54 3.41 16.08 -5.12
CA SER A 54 2.09 15.67 -4.64
C SER A 54 1.98 14.16 -4.38
N MET A 55 2.74 13.33 -5.10
CA MET A 55 2.71 11.87 -4.96
C MET A 55 3.02 11.37 -3.53
N PRO A 56 4.04 11.87 -2.80
CA PRO A 56 4.24 11.51 -1.40
C PRO A 56 3.02 11.77 -0.51
N ALA A 57 2.31 12.88 -0.74
CA ALA A 57 1.11 13.22 0.03
C ALA A 57 -0.04 12.25 -0.25
N LEU A 58 -0.26 11.90 -1.53
CA LEU A 58 -1.27 10.91 -1.91
C LEU A 58 -0.97 9.52 -1.32
N ASN A 59 0.28 9.08 -1.40
CA ASN A 59 0.73 7.82 -0.79
C ASN A 59 0.53 7.82 0.73
N ALA A 60 0.82 8.95 1.40
CA ALA A 60 0.60 9.10 2.84
C ALA A 60 -0.90 9.02 3.21
N ILE A 61 -1.77 9.66 2.42
CA ILE A 61 -3.23 9.59 2.60
C ILE A 61 -3.72 8.15 2.43
N GLU A 62 -3.24 7.44 1.41
CA GLU A 62 -3.65 6.06 1.17
C GLU A 62 -3.17 5.13 2.29
N ALA A 63 -1.93 5.29 2.77
CA ALA A 63 -1.42 4.59 3.94
C ALA A 63 -2.27 4.87 5.19
N ALA A 64 -2.62 6.13 5.44
CA ALA A 64 -3.49 6.52 6.54
C ALA A 64 -4.88 5.85 6.44
N ARG A 65 -5.47 5.79 5.24
CA ARG A 65 -6.73 5.08 4.99
C ARG A 65 -6.62 3.59 5.33
N ARG A 66 -5.52 2.93 4.95
CA ARG A 66 -5.27 1.51 5.26
C ARG A 66 -5.15 1.29 6.77
N ILE A 67 -4.44 2.19 7.47
CA ILE A 67 -4.33 2.13 8.94
C ILE A 67 -5.72 2.28 9.57
N VAL A 68 -6.50 3.27 9.17
CA VAL A 68 -7.87 3.47 9.69
C VAL A 68 -8.73 2.24 9.43
N ALA A 69 -8.71 1.69 8.21
CA ALA A 69 -9.47 0.49 7.86
C ALA A 69 -9.06 -0.72 8.71
N ALA A 70 -7.75 -0.97 8.86
CA ALA A 70 -7.20 -2.09 9.65
C ALA A 70 -7.42 -1.94 11.16
N THR A 71 -7.69 -0.73 11.65
CA THR A 71 -7.88 -0.45 13.09
C THR A 71 -9.34 -0.18 13.47
N ARG A 72 -10.28 -0.15 12.52
CA ARG A 72 -11.70 0.05 12.78
C ARG A 72 -12.21 -1.03 13.76
N GLY A 73 -12.70 -0.59 14.91
CA GLY A 73 -13.26 -1.47 15.96
C GLY A 73 -12.24 -2.06 16.94
N SER A 74 -10.94 -1.91 16.69
CA SER A 74 -9.88 -2.52 17.51
C SER A 74 -9.16 -1.48 18.38
N ARG A 75 -9.20 -1.64 19.71
CA ARG A 75 -8.34 -0.86 20.64
C ARG A 75 -6.92 -1.39 20.61
N LEU A 76 -6.15 -0.99 19.59
CA LEU A 76 -4.74 -1.36 19.50
C LEU A 76 -3.90 -0.60 20.52
N ASP A 77 -3.04 -1.33 21.23
CA ASP A 77 -1.98 -0.73 22.05
C ASP A 77 -0.94 -0.01 21.16
N PRO A 78 -0.14 0.90 21.72
CA PRO A 78 0.79 1.70 20.93
C PRO A 78 1.80 0.89 20.09
N ILE A 79 2.19 -0.33 20.52
CA ILE A 79 3.14 -1.16 19.75
C ILE A 79 2.41 -1.78 18.55
N SER A 80 1.21 -2.29 18.79
CA SER A 80 0.37 -2.84 17.73
C SER A 80 0.04 -1.79 16.66
N ARG A 81 -0.25 -0.55 17.06
CA ARG A 81 -0.47 0.56 16.12
C ARG A 81 0.75 0.80 15.22
N SER A 82 1.94 0.89 15.78
CA SER A 82 3.13 1.11 14.96
C SER A 82 3.56 -0.10 14.14
N ILE A 83 3.15 -1.32 14.50
CA ILE A 83 3.28 -2.48 13.62
C ILE A 83 2.38 -2.32 12.40
N VAL A 84 1.13 -1.88 12.59
CA VAL A 84 0.20 -1.60 11.48
C VAL A 84 0.73 -0.49 10.58
N GLU A 85 1.23 0.61 11.16
CA GLU A 85 1.89 1.69 10.41
C GLU A 85 3.10 1.19 9.62
N ALA A 86 3.95 0.35 10.22
CA ALA A 86 5.10 -0.21 9.53
C ALA A 86 4.71 -1.07 8.32
N LEU A 87 3.55 -1.75 8.38
CA LEU A 87 3.04 -2.62 7.32
C LEU A 87 2.10 -1.91 6.33
N ALA A 88 1.82 -0.62 6.50
CA ALA A 88 0.86 0.13 5.68
C ALA A 88 1.25 0.25 4.18
N GLU A 89 2.53 0.04 3.86
CA GLU A 89 3.06 -0.02 2.48
C GLU A 89 2.70 -1.32 1.75
N CYS A 90 1.99 -2.26 2.39
CA CYS A 90 1.59 -3.56 1.80
C CYS A 90 2.75 -4.47 1.35
N ARG A 91 4.00 -4.09 1.60
CA ARG A 91 5.18 -4.93 1.38
C ARG A 91 5.27 -6.01 2.45
N PRO A 92 5.30 -7.31 2.10
CA PRO A 92 5.54 -8.38 3.07
C PRO A 92 6.88 -8.21 3.77
N MET A 93 6.90 -8.30 5.10
CA MET A 93 8.12 -8.09 5.89
C MET A 93 8.32 -9.17 6.95
N SER A 94 9.58 -9.51 7.18
CA SER A 94 9.97 -10.39 8.29
C SER A 94 9.87 -9.65 9.63
N ILE A 95 9.77 -10.41 10.74
CA ILE A 95 9.78 -9.83 12.09
C ILE A 95 10.99 -8.91 12.33
N SER A 96 12.15 -9.26 11.77
CA SER A 96 13.37 -8.44 11.89
C SER A 96 13.18 -7.05 11.26
N GLU A 97 12.60 -7.00 10.06
CA GLU A 97 12.35 -5.76 9.34
C GLU A 97 11.27 -4.93 10.01
N ILE A 98 10.16 -5.57 10.42
CA ILE A 98 9.09 -4.91 11.16
C ILE A 98 9.66 -4.29 12.45
N THR A 99 10.50 -5.04 13.19
CA THR A 99 11.13 -4.52 14.41
C THR A 99 11.98 -3.28 14.14
N ARG A 100 12.80 -3.29 13.07
CA ARG A 100 13.61 -2.12 12.69
C ARG A 100 12.73 -0.92 12.36
N ARG A 101 11.65 -1.12 11.60
CA ARG A 101 10.77 -0.04 11.18
C ARG A 101 9.94 0.52 12.34
N VAL A 102 9.42 -0.34 13.20
CA VAL A 102 8.76 0.08 14.46
C VAL A 102 9.72 0.86 15.35
N LYS A 103 11.00 0.44 15.45
CA LYS A 103 12.02 1.19 16.20
C LYS A 103 12.30 2.56 15.59
N ALA A 104 12.31 2.69 14.26
CA ALA A 104 12.47 3.98 13.59
C ALA A 104 11.28 4.92 13.86
N LEU A 105 10.05 4.39 13.89
CA LEU A 105 8.84 5.17 14.15
C LEU A 105 8.70 5.61 15.62
N ARG A 106 9.16 4.79 16.57
CA ARG A 106 8.91 5.00 18.01
C ARG A 106 10.16 5.22 18.87
N GLY A 107 11.36 5.16 18.29
CA GLY A 107 12.66 5.22 18.98
C GLY A 107 13.10 3.90 19.64
N SER A 108 12.17 3.13 20.24
CA SER A 108 12.50 1.85 20.89
C SER A 108 11.45 0.76 20.62
N ALA A 109 11.93 -0.47 20.43
CA ALA A 109 11.10 -1.66 20.33
C ALA A 109 11.93 -2.92 20.59
N SER A 110 11.45 -3.80 21.48
CA SER A 110 12.02 -5.13 21.65
C SER A 110 11.45 -6.09 20.61
N ARG A 111 12.34 -6.88 19.99
CA ARG A 111 11.95 -7.93 19.03
C ARG A 111 10.97 -8.94 19.64
N THR A 112 11.11 -9.25 20.93
CA THR A 112 10.21 -10.16 21.65
C THR A 112 8.80 -9.57 21.77
N THR A 113 8.70 -8.29 22.12
CA THR A 113 7.42 -7.60 22.21
C THR A 113 6.77 -7.47 20.83
N VAL A 114 7.52 -7.05 19.81
CA VAL A 114 7.03 -6.96 18.43
C VAL A 114 6.51 -8.32 17.95
N ARG A 115 7.26 -9.40 18.17
CA ARG A 115 6.82 -10.76 17.84
C ARG A 115 5.52 -11.16 18.55
N SER A 116 5.40 -10.87 19.85
CA SER A 116 4.17 -11.14 20.61
C SER A 116 2.98 -10.39 20.03
N ARG A 117 3.15 -9.11 19.67
CA ARG A 117 2.07 -8.28 19.12
C ARG A 117 1.68 -8.68 17.71
N ILE A 118 2.65 -9.05 16.86
CA ILE A 118 2.36 -9.62 15.53
C ILE A 118 1.48 -10.87 15.66
N ARG A 119 1.79 -11.79 16.59
CA ARG A 119 0.96 -12.99 16.79
C ARG A 119 -0.47 -12.62 17.18
N ARG A 120 -0.64 -11.70 18.12
CA ARG A 120 -1.97 -11.22 18.52
C ARG A 120 -2.72 -10.57 17.35
N LEU A 121 -2.05 -9.73 16.57
CA LEU A 121 -2.63 -9.09 15.38
C LEU A 121 -3.00 -10.10 14.28
N VAL A 122 -2.32 -11.25 14.22
CA VAL A 122 -2.70 -12.36 13.32
C VAL A 122 -3.94 -13.07 13.84
N GLU A 123 -4.03 -13.34 15.14
CA GLU A 123 -5.22 -13.91 15.78
C GLU A 123 -6.44 -13.00 15.62
N GLU A 124 -6.24 -11.68 15.71
CA GLU A 124 -7.27 -10.65 15.51
C GLU A 124 -7.63 -10.43 14.02
N GLY A 125 -6.94 -11.09 13.08
CA GLY A 125 -7.21 -10.96 11.63
C GLY A 125 -6.76 -9.63 10.99
N VAL A 126 -6.00 -8.80 11.71
CA VAL A 126 -5.48 -7.51 11.22
C VAL A 126 -4.22 -7.70 10.37
N VAL A 127 -3.40 -8.67 10.72
CA VAL A 127 -2.16 -9.03 10.02
C VAL A 127 -2.28 -10.46 9.52
N VAL A 128 -1.73 -10.75 8.35
CA VAL A 128 -1.70 -12.09 7.77
C VAL A 128 -0.27 -12.52 7.52
N ARG A 129 -0.03 -13.82 7.65
CA ARG A 129 1.23 -14.46 7.27
C ARG A 129 1.16 -14.82 5.79
N VAL A 130 2.19 -14.44 5.03
CA VAL A 130 2.25 -14.61 3.57
C VAL A 130 3.06 -15.85 3.17
N ASP A 131 4.00 -16.27 4.00
CA ASP A 131 4.87 -17.44 3.74
C ASP A 131 5.02 -18.34 4.98
N GLU A 132 4.98 -19.65 4.75
CA GLU A 132 5.16 -20.71 5.74
C GLU A 132 6.63 -21.09 5.96
N GLY A 133 7.55 -20.56 5.15
CA GLY A 133 8.98 -20.80 5.23
C GLY A 133 9.62 -20.48 6.59
N ARG A 134 10.90 -20.86 6.73
CA ARG A 134 11.71 -20.73 7.95
C ARG A 134 11.83 -19.27 8.44
N ARG A 135 11.54 -18.30 7.57
CA ARG A 135 11.47 -16.86 7.87
C ARG A 135 10.12 -16.30 7.43
N PRO A 136 9.09 -16.38 8.28
CA PRO A 136 7.76 -15.92 7.90
C PRO A 136 7.71 -14.43 7.61
N LEU A 137 7.01 -14.10 6.53
CA LEU A 137 6.67 -12.74 6.12
C LEU A 137 5.23 -12.42 6.53
N TYR A 138 5.01 -11.16 6.90
CA TYR A 138 3.72 -10.65 7.37
C TYR A 138 3.33 -9.40 6.58
N THR A 139 2.03 -9.22 6.34
CA THR A 139 1.42 -8.03 5.73
C THR A 139 0.05 -7.74 6.36
N LEU A 140 -0.58 -6.60 6.09
CA LEU A 140 -1.94 -6.33 6.56
C LEU A 140 -2.95 -7.19 5.81
N SER A 141 -4.01 -7.63 6.48
CA SER A 141 -5.10 -8.39 5.84
C SER A 141 -5.73 -7.63 4.67
N THR A 142 -5.89 -6.31 4.82
CA THR A 142 -6.42 -5.41 3.78
C THR A 142 -5.54 -5.30 2.53
N CYS A 143 -4.26 -5.69 2.62
CA CYS A 143 -3.36 -5.76 1.46
C CYS A 143 -3.55 -7.07 0.67
N ARG A 144 -4.11 -8.11 1.29
CA ARG A 144 -4.37 -9.40 0.64
C ARG A 144 -5.60 -9.35 -0.26
N GLU A 145 -6.61 -8.58 0.12
CA GLU A 145 -7.88 -8.41 -0.62
C GLU A 145 -7.74 -7.58 -1.90
N ARG A 146 -6.55 -7.03 -2.19
CA ARG A 146 -6.28 -6.23 -3.38
C ARG A 146 -5.19 -6.77 -4.29
N GLY A 147 -4.69 -7.98 -4.04
CA GLY A 147 -3.84 -8.74 -4.97
C GLY A 147 -2.59 -8.00 -5.47
N GLY A 148 -1.43 -8.34 -4.90
CA GLY A 148 -0.19 -8.37 -5.67
C GLY A 148 0.41 -9.77 -5.49
N PRO A 149 1.21 -10.29 -6.42
CA PRO A 149 1.62 -9.74 -7.73
C PRO A 149 0.58 -9.88 -8.84
#